data_AF-A0A136WD21-F1
#
_entry.id   AF-A0A136WD21-F1
#
_cell.length_a   1.000
_cell.length_b   1.000
_cell.length_c   1.000
_cell.angle_alpha   90.00
_cell.angle_beta   90.00
_cell.angle_gamma   90.00
#
_symmetry.space_group_name_H-M   'P 1'
#
loop_
_entity.id
_entity.type
_entity.pdbx_description
1 polymer ?
#
loop_
_entity_poly.entity_id
_entity_poly.type
_entity_poly.pdbx_seq_one_letter_code
_entity_poly.pdbx_strand_id
1 'polypeptide(L)'
;MAKAKEPVQDFVQASKRVADFFGSEGDFFLKPLLDLEWTIRRDDDFYFLCYWLENDKKVEAVIVKKNGEPLIYRTKDYSMVVAIDCVKIGFVFRNGKRASELRQ
;
A
#
# COMPACT_ATOMS: atom_id res chain seq x y z
N MET A 1 9.90 -24.86 -28.74
CA MET A 1 9.04 -25.12 -27.58
C MET A 1 9.34 -24.06 -26.53
N ALA A 2 8.44 -23.10 -26.32
CA ALA A 2 8.63 -22.12 -25.25
C ALA A 2 8.57 -22.86 -23.91
N LYS A 3 9.62 -22.78 -23.09
CA LYS A 3 9.58 -23.28 -21.70
C LYS A 3 8.35 -22.66 -21.05
N ALA A 4 7.44 -23.48 -20.56
CA ALA A 4 6.37 -23.02 -19.70
C ALA A 4 7.04 -22.28 -18.53
N LYS A 5 6.93 -20.94 -18.51
CA LYS A 5 7.43 -20.16 -17.39
C LYS A 5 6.66 -20.61 -16.17
N GLU A 6 7.38 -20.96 -15.11
CA GLU A 6 6.77 -21.44 -13.87
C GLU A 6 5.98 -20.28 -13.24
N PRO A 7 4.64 -20.36 -13.16
CA PRO A 7 3.82 -19.21 -12.75
C PRO A 7 4.19 -18.69 -11.34
N VAL A 8 4.66 -19.58 -10.46
CA VAL A 8 5.11 -19.25 -9.11
C VAL A 8 6.36 -18.37 -9.13
N GLN A 9 7.34 -18.69 -9.97
CA GLN A 9 8.56 -17.89 -10.09
C GLN A 9 8.27 -16.50 -10.65
N ASP A 10 7.40 -16.41 -11.65
CA ASP A 10 7.00 -15.13 -12.24
C ASP A 10 6.31 -14.23 -11.20
N PHE A 11 5.45 -14.80 -10.35
CA PHE A 11 4.81 -14.08 -9.25
C PHE A 11 5.83 -13.54 -8.23
N VAL A 12 6.76 -14.39 -7.75
CA VAL A 12 7.79 -13.99 -6.79
C VAL A 12 8.67 -12.88 -7.36
N GLN A 13 9.09 -12.99 -8.62
CA GLN A 13 9.88 -11.96 -9.29
C GLN A 13 9.09 -10.66 -9.50
N ALA A 14 7.80 -10.73 -9.84
CA ALA A 14 6.97 -9.55 -9.98
C ALA A 14 6.83 -8.80 -8.65
N SER A 15 6.56 -9.50 -7.55
CA SER A 15 6.49 -8.90 -6.21
C SER A 15 7.80 -8.23 -5.81
N LYS A 16 8.94 -8.89 -6.08
CA LYS A 16 10.27 -8.29 -5.85
C LYS A 16 10.48 -7.02 -6.65
N ARG A 17 10.14 -7.02 -7.95
CA ARG A 17 10.23 -5.81 -8.80
C ARG A 17 9.41 -4.64 -8.27
N VAL A 18 8.24 -4.91 -7.69
CA VAL A 18 7.42 -3.86 -7.07
C VAL A 18 8.08 -3.31 -5.81
N ALA A 19 8.60 -4.18 -4.94
CA ALA A 19 9.35 -3.76 -3.75
C ALA A 19 10.59 -2.92 -4.12
N ASP A 20 11.35 -3.38 -5.12
CA ASP A 20 12.52 -2.67 -5.65
C ASP A 20 12.14 -1.30 -6.24
N PHE A 21 11.02 -1.20 -6.96
CA PHE A 21 10.50 0.06 -7.50
C PHE A 21 10.20 1.10 -6.42
N PHE A 22 9.69 0.67 -5.27
CA PHE A 22 9.46 1.55 -4.11
C PHE A 22 10.70 1.76 -3.24
N GLY A 23 11.80 1.05 -3.50
CA GLY A 23 12.99 1.04 -2.64
C GLY A 23 12.69 0.49 -1.24
N SER A 24 11.75 -0.45 -1.14
CA SER A 24 11.25 -0.93 0.15
C SER A 24 12.05 -2.14 0.65
N GLU A 25 12.50 -2.09 1.91
CA GLU A 25 13.40 -3.11 2.48
C GLU A 25 12.67 -4.25 3.23
N GLY A 26 11.35 -4.23 3.33
CA GLY A 26 10.60 -5.17 4.15
C GLY A 26 9.94 -6.29 3.36
N ASP A 27 9.77 -7.45 4.02
CA ASP A 27 8.96 -8.55 3.52
C ASP A 27 7.51 -8.36 3.98
N PHE A 28 6.65 -7.92 3.07
CA PHE A 28 5.22 -7.73 3.31
C PHE A 28 4.43 -8.13 2.08
N PHE A 29 3.21 -8.60 2.32
CA PHE A 29 2.26 -8.87 1.24
C PHE A 29 1.93 -7.57 0.50
N LEU A 30 1.79 -7.63 -0.81
CA LEU A 30 1.44 -6.48 -1.63
C LEU A 30 -0.03 -6.55 -2.02
N LYS A 31 -0.77 -5.47 -1.77
CA LYS A 31 -2.18 -5.35 -2.13
C LYS A 31 -2.41 -4.12 -3.00
N PRO A 32 -2.56 -4.29 -4.32
CA PRO A 32 -2.86 -3.17 -5.20
C PRO A 32 -4.30 -2.69 -4.99
N LEU A 33 -4.46 -1.43 -4.60
CA LEU A 33 -5.74 -0.72 -4.44
C LEU A 33 -5.75 0.52 -5.35
N LEU A 34 -5.33 0.33 -6.61
CA LEU A 34 -4.98 1.40 -7.54
C LEU A 34 -6.15 2.34 -7.86
N ASP A 35 -7.38 1.85 -7.71
CA ASP A 35 -8.59 2.56 -8.08
C ASP A 35 -9.36 3.18 -6.91
N LEU A 36 -8.93 2.91 -5.68
CA LEU A 36 -9.61 3.40 -4.48
C LEU A 36 -9.12 4.78 -4.07
N GLU A 37 -10.04 5.57 -3.52
CA GLU A 37 -9.69 6.80 -2.82
C GLU A 37 -9.04 6.46 -1.48
N TRP A 38 -8.03 7.23 -1.12
CA TRP A 38 -7.29 7.01 0.12
C TRP A 38 -6.73 8.30 0.72
N THR A 39 -6.48 8.27 2.02
CA THR A 39 -5.78 9.33 2.76
C THR A 39 -5.04 8.73 3.96
N ILE A 40 -4.24 9.57 4.61
CA ILE A 40 -3.57 9.24 5.87
C ILE A 40 -4.11 10.18 6.93
N ARG A 41 -4.70 9.61 7.98
CA ARG A 41 -5.10 10.36 9.17
C ARG A 41 -4.05 10.16 10.25
N ARG A 42 -3.68 11.24 10.94
CA ARG A 42 -2.90 11.17 12.17
C ARG A 42 -3.84 11.35 13.36
N ASP A 43 -3.63 10.56 14.39
CA ASP A 43 -4.34 10.65 15.67
C ASP A 43 -3.33 10.33 16.78
N ASP A 44 -2.97 11.34 17.57
CA ASP A 44 -1.85 11.31 18.52
C ASP A 44 -0.55 10.72 17.93
N ASP A 45 -0.13 9.58 18.47
CA ASP A 45 1.03 8.78 18.09
C ASP A 45 0.71 7.71 17.05
N PHE A 46 -0.50 7.68 16.49
CA PHE A 46 -0.90 6.72 15.48
C PHE A 46 -1.10 7.39 14.13
N TYR A 47 -0.73 6.64 13.09
CA TYR A 47 -1.06 6.99 11.71
C TYR A 47 -1.99 5.90 11.18
N PHE A 48 -3.07 6.32 10.55
CA PHE A 48 -4.08 5.45 9.97
C PHE A 48 -4.11 5.63 8.47
N LEU A 49 -4.03 4.53 7.75
CA LEU A 49 -4.40 4.46 6.35
C LEU A 49 -5.93 4.38 6.29
N CYS A 50 -6.56 5.37 5.67
CA CYS A 50 -7.99 5.38 5.41
C CYS A 50 -8.22 5.21 3.91
N TYR A 51 -9.05 4.26 3.49
CA TYR A 51 -9.46 4.12 2.10
C TYR A 51 -10.94 3.74 1.99
N TRP A 52 -11.55 4.06 0.85
CA TRP A 52 -12.97 3.85 0.60
C TRP A 52 -13.17 2.77 -0.44
N LEU A 53 -14.03 1.81 -0.10
CA LEU A 53 -14.50 0.80 -1.04
C LEU A 53 -15.58 1.40 -1.97
N GLU A 54 -15.91 0.69 -3.04
CA GLU A 54 -16.91 1.14 -4.04
C GLU A 54 -18.31 1.38 -3.44
N ASN A 55 -18.62 0.80 -2.29
CA ASN A 55 -19.88 0.98 -1.57
C ASN A 55 -19.83 2.10 -0.51
N ASP A 56 -18.89 3.05 -0.65
CA ASP A 56 -18.59 4.13 0.30
C ASP A 56 -18.20 3.69 1.71
N LYS A 57 -17.99 2.38 1.94
CA LYS A 57 -17.49 1.89 3.22
C LYS A 57 -16.04 2.31 3.40
N LYS A 58 -15.78 3.09 4.44
CA LYS A 58 -14.43 3.42 4.91
C LYS A 58 -13.79 2.21 5.58
N VAL A 59 -12.54 1.94 5.24
CA VAL A 59 -11.66 1.01 5.95
C VAL A 59 -10.51 1.81 6.56
N GLU A 60 -10.17 1.49 7.80
CA GLU A 60 -9.04 2.08 8.51
C GLU A 60 -8.06 0.98 8.92
N ALA A 61 -6.77 1.19 8.66
CA ALA A 61 -5.70 0.29 9.06
C ALA A 61 -4.56 1.07 9.70
N VAL A 62 -3.97 0.54 10.77
CA VAL A 62 -2.85 1.20 11.47
C VAL A 62 -1.58 1.08 10.64
N ILE A 63 -0.96 2.21 10.32
CA ILE A 63 0.29 2.28 9.57
C ILE A 63 1.44 1.84 10.49
N VAL A 64 2.28 0.96 9.98
CA VAL A 64 3.49 0.49 10.66
C VAL A 64 4.48 1.65 10.79
N LYS A 65 5.12 1.78 11.95
CA LYS A 65 6.22 2.72 12.17
C LYS A 65 7.58 2.03 12.09
N LYS A 66 8.58 2.71 11.52
CA LYS A 66 10.01 2.35 11.62
C LYS A 66 10.74 3.59 12.11
N ASN A 67 11.44 3.47 13.25
CA ASN A 67 12.15 4.59 13.89
C ASN A 67 11.25 5.80 14.19
N GLY A 68 10.01 5.57 14.64
CA GLY A 68 9.04 6.63 14.98
C GLY A 68 8.24 7.18 13.79
N GLU A 69 8.71 6.98 12.57
CA GLU A 69 8.09 7.48 11.34
C GLU A 69 7.16 6.44 10.68
N PRO A 70 6.02 6.86 10.11
CA PRO A 70 5.13 5.97 9.37
C PRO A 70 5.79 5.45 8.10
N LEU A 71 5.69 4.15 7.86
CA LEU A 71 6.35 3.48 6.74
C LEU A 71 5.55 3.69 5.43
N ILE A 72 5.87 4.77 4.74
CA ILE A 72 5.23 5.21 3.51
C ILE A 72 6.28 5.44 2.44
N TYR A 73 6.18 4.72 1.34
CA TYR A 73 7.04 4.90 0.17
C TYR A 73 6.27 5.64 -0.91
N ARG A 74 6.89 6.66 -1.52
CA ARG A 74 6.25 7.48 -2.56
C ARG A 74 7.11 7.51 -3.80
N THR A 75 6.47 7.33 -4.94
CA THR A 75 7.02 7.61 -6.26
C THR A 75 6.21 8.73 -6.90
N LYS A 76 6.51 9.07 -8.16
CA LYS A 76 5.75 10.07 -8.92
C LYS A 76 4.27 9.70 -9.01
N ASP A 77 3.98 8.47 -9.41
CA ASP A 77 2.62 8.07 -9.79
C ASP A 77 1.92 7.23 -8.70
N TYR A 78 2.69 6.65 -7.77
CA TYR A 78 2.18 5.72 -6.77
C TYR A 78 2.67 6.01 -5.36
N SER A 79 1.89 5.57 -4.39
CA SER A 79 2.30 5.48 -2.98
C SER A 79 2.06 4.06 -2.48
N MET A 80 3.00 3.52 -1.71
CA MET A 80 2.84 2.30 -0.95
C MET A 80 2.84 2.63 0.53
N VAL A 81 1.75 2.28 1.22
CA VAL A 81 1.58 2.47 2.65
C VAL A 81 1.61 1.11 3.33
N VAL A 82 2.53 0.90 4.28
CA VAL A 82 2.58 -0.38 5.00
C VAL A 82 1.75 -0.28 6.27
N ALA A 83 0.67 -1.05 6.33
CA ALA A 83 -0.27 -1.05 7.44
C ALA A 83 -0.62 -2.48 7.88
N ILE A 84 -1.24 -2.61 9.06
CA ILE A 84 -1.63 -3.88 9.66
C ILE A 84 -3.10 -4.17 9.33
N ASP A 85 -3.33 -5.26 8.59
CA ASP A 85 -4.63 -5.87 8.33
C ASP A 85 -4.48 -7.38 8.52
N CYS A 86 -4.61 -7.83 9.77
CA CYS A 86 -4.18 -9.13 10.32
C CYS A 86 -2.67 -9.44 10.21
N VAL A 87 -2.02 -8.99 9.14
CA VAL A 87 -0.58 -9.08 8.86
C VAL A 87 -0.07 -7.73 8.33
N LYS A 88 1.24 -7.58 8.14
CA LYS A 88 1.81 -6.40 7.48
C LYS A 88 1.56 -6.48 5.97
N ILE A 89 0.92 -5.46 5.43
CA ILE A 89 0.59 -5.37 4.00
C ILE A 89 1.07 -4.02 3.47
N GLY A 90 1.75 -4.04 2.33
CA GLY A 90 2.01 -2.87 1.49
C GLY A 90 0.82 -2.59 0.59
N PHE A 91 -0.01 -1.63 0.98
CA PHE A 91 -1.15 -1.18 0.19
C PHE A 91 -0.67 -0.17 -0.86
N VAL A 92 -0.88 -0.48 -2.13
CA VAL A 92 -0.39 0.34 -3.24
C VAL A 92 -1.53 1.13 -3.87
N PHE A 93 -1.38 2.44 -3.93
CA PHE A 93 -2.38 3.37 -4.47
C PHE A 93 -1.79 4.25 -5.57
N ARG A 94 -2.66 4.76 -6.45
CA ARG A 94 -2.31 5.88 -7.34
C ARG A 94 -2.35 7.20 -6.57
N ASN A 95 -1.40 8.10 -6.84
CA ASN A 95 -1.33 9.39 -6.16
C ASN A 95 -2.47 10.35 -6.55
N GLY A 96 -3.01 10.25 -7.76
CA GLY A 96 -4.08 11.13 -8.26
C GLY A 96 -5.47 10.88 -7.68
N LYS A 97 -5.67 9.80 -6.91
CA LYS A 97 -6.95 9.45 -6.25
C LYS A 97 -6.86 9.63 -4.73
N ARG A 98 -6.31 10.76 -4.27
CA ARG A 98 -6.36 11.08 -2.84
C ARG A 98 -7.75 11.63 -2.51
N ALA A 99 -8.36 11.11 -1.45
CA ALA A 99 -9.58 11.69 -0.91
C ALA A 99 -9.28 13.16 -0.55
N SER A 100 -9.94 14.10 -1.22
CA SER A 100 -9.89 15.51 -0.83
C SER A 100 -10.31 15.65 0.63
N GLU A 101 -9.71 16.57 1.38
CA GLU A 101 -9.92 16.82 2.83
C GLU A 101 -11.38 17.16 3.22
N LEU A 102 -12.33 17.13 2.28
CA LEU A 102 -13.74 17.53 2.42
C LEU A 102 -14.70 16.41 2.87
N ARG A 103 -14.22 15.18 3.11
CA ARG A 103 -15.04 14.09 3.68
C ARG A 103 -14.64 13.84 5.13
N GLN A 104 -14.92 14.81 6.00
CA GLN A 104 -14.94 14.62 7.46
C GLN A 104 -16.29 14.07 7.90
#